data_AF-A0A7S3M8C5-F1
#
_entry.id   AF-A0A7S3M8C5-F1
#
_cell.length_a   1.000
_cell.length_b   1.000
_cell.length_c   1.000
_cell.angle_alpha   90.00
_cell.angle_beta   90.00
_cell.angle_gamma   90.00
#
_symmetry.space_group_name_H-M   'P 1'
#
loop_
_entity.id
_entity.type
_entity.pdbx_description
1 polymer ?
#
loop_
_entity_poly.entity_id
_entity_poly.type
_entity_poly.pdbx_seq_one_letter_code
_entity_poly.pdbx_strand_id
1 'polypeptide(L)'
;SFRSSLSGLAKLSRIDPPTEADIEAIVVLGFDSIRKASGNTNPAVDYQGIDREEFVTFCLNTPEVMSWIDYFDDLEEYEQDLTSIIPIKYTPLPENLLRSDMDEAIMNPSVGGFKKLEMERNNNVVRRNWENVTPLLAPVRKPDPVTTLPDKRITLEWVYGINAHCSRQSVYYTAKGAVLYGAGAVCVIQKVLQHQQEYYVQHSDLITCLKVYTTDSGQTIAASGECG
;
A
#
# COMPACT_ATOMS: atom_id res chain seq x y z
N SER A 1 5.59 -14.26 -5.42
CA SER A 1 4.72 -13.36 -6.18
C SER A 1 3.43 -14.05 -6.62
N PHE A 2 3.51 -15.18 -7.34
CA PHE A 2 2.36 -15.95 -7.86
C PHE A 2 1.23 -16.23 -6.84
N ARG A 3 1.57 -16.73 -5.64
CA ARG A 3 0.60 -16.96 -4.53
C ARG A 3 -0.25 -15.74 -4.19
N SER A 4 0.38 -14.59 -4.02
CA SER A 4 -0.29 -13.36 -3.61
C SER A 4 -1.21 -12.83 -4.70
N SER A 5 -0.78 -12.91 -5.96
CA SER A 5 -1.58 -12.50 -7.11
C SER A 5 -2.80 -13.40 -7.30
N LEU A 6 -2.62 -14.73 -7.27
CA LEU A 6 -3.72 -15.69 -7.45
C LEU A 6 -4.74 -15.61 -6.31
N SER A 7 -4.28 -15.51 -5.05
CA SER A 7 -5.17 -15.34 -3.90
C SER A 7 -5.89 -13.99 -3.92
N GLY A 8 -5.22 -12.92 -4.40
CA GLY A 8 -5.83 -11.61 -4.58
C GLY A 8 -6.94 -11.63 -5.63
N LEU A 9 -6.67 -12.22 -6.79
CA LEU A 9 -7.63 -12.36 -7.89
C LEU A 9 -8.82 -13.25 -7.51
N ALA A 10 -8.58 -14.39 -6.87
CA ALA A 10 -9.65 -15.28 -6.39
C ALA A 10 -10.59 -14.60 -5.38
N LYS A 11 -10.05 -13.77 -4.48
CA LYS A 11 -10.85 -12.96 -3.55
C LYS A 11 -11.71 -11.93 -4.26
N LEU A 12 -11.21 -11.33 -5.35
CA LEU A 12 -11.95 -10.36 -6.16
C LEU A 12 -13.06 -11.04 -6.97
N SER A 13 -12.81 -12.24 -7.51
CA SER A 13 -13.78 -13.00 -8.31
C SER A 13 -14.76 -13.85 -7.49
N ARG A 14 -14.64 -13.86 -6.15
CA ARG A 14 -15.45 -14.68 -5.22
C ARG A 14 -15.37 -16.18 -5.50
N ILE A 15 -14.25 -16.63 -6.06
CA ILE A 15 -13.94 -18.06 -6.21
C ILE A 15 -13.09 -18.50 -5.02
N ASP A 16 -13.35 -19.72 -4.55
CA ASP A 16 -12.51 -20.34 -3.53
C ASP A 16 -11.08 -20.49 -4.06
N PRO A 17 -10.08 -19.84 -3.43
CA PRO A 17 -8.71 -19.93 -3.90
C PRO A 17 -8.24 -21.39 -3.80
N PRO A 18 -7.41 -21.85 -4.76
CA PRO A 18 -6.87 -23.21 -4.69
C PRO A 18 -6.05 -23.41 -3.41
N THR A 19 -6.01 -24.64 -2.93
CA THR A 19 -5.36 -24.94 -1.66
C THR A 19 -3.85 -24.74 -1.77
N GLU A 20 -3.20 -24.45 -0.64
CA GLU A 20 -1.76 -24.22 -0.60
C GLU A 20 -0.97 -25.44 -1.13
N ALA A 21 -1.47 -26.65 -0.87
CA ALA A 21 -0.89 -27.89 -1.37
C ALA A 21 -0.97 -28.01 -2.90
N ASP A 22 -2.05 -27.55 -3.51
CA ASP A 22 -2.23 -27.62 -4.97
C ASP A 22 -1.28 -26.65 -5.69
N ILE A 23 -1.11 -25.45 -5.12
CA ILE A 23 -0.17 -24.44 -5.66
C ILE A 23 1.27 -24.94 -5.51
N GLU A 24 1.63 -25.55 -4.37
CA GLU A 24 2.95 -26.14 -4.17
C GLU A 24 3.21 -27.30 -5.12
N ALA A 25 2.22 -28.16 -5.39
CA ALA A 25 2.35 -29.24 -6.35
C ALA A 25 2.65 -28.73 -7.77
N ILE A 26 1.95 -27.69 -8.22
CA ILE A 26 2.19 -27.06 -9.54
C ILE A 26 3.60 -26.47 -9.62
N VAL A 27 4.05 -25.81 -8.55
CA VAL A 27 5.39 -25.22 -8.49
C VAL A 27 6.47 -26.31 -8.52
N VAL A 28 6.28 -27.41 -7.81
CA VAL A 28 7.19 -28.57 -7.81
C VAL A 28 7.26 -29.21 -9.21
N LEU A 29 6.12 -29.36 -9.88
CA LEU A 29 6.07 -29.85 -11.26
C LEU A 29 6.81 -28.93 -12.24
N GLY A 30 6.70 -27.61 -12.05
CA GLY A 30 7.46 -26.61 -12.80
C GLY A 30 8.96 -26.81 -12.65
N PHE A 31 9.44 -26.88 -11.41
CA PHE A 31 10.88 -27.09 -11.16
C PHE A 31 11.40 -28.44 -11.65
N ASP A 32 10.59 -29.49 -11.59
CA ASP A 32 10.97 -30.81 -12.11
C ASP A 32 11.00 -30.84 -13.65
N SER A 33 10.06 -30.16 -14.30
CA SER A 33 10.03 -30.03 -15.77
C SER A 33 11.25 -29.28 -16.31
N ILE A 34 11.68 -28.22 -15.62
CA ILE A 34 12.85 -27.42 -15.95
C ILE A 34 14.15 -28.20 -15.68
N ARG A 35 14.20 -28.95 -14.57
CA ARG A 35 15.34 -29.83 -14.27
C ARG A 35 15.52 -30.93 -15.33
N LYS A 36 14.42 -31.50 -15.81
CA LYS A 36 14.41 -32.49 -16.90
C LYS A 36 14.86 -31.89 -18.24
N ALA A 37 14.44 -30.65 -18.55
CA ALA A 37 14.87 -29.94 -19.75
C ALA A 37 16.36 -29.57 -19.73
N SER A 38 16.89 -29.20 -18.55
CA SER A 38 18.31 -28.86 -18.32
C SER A 38 19.27 -30.08 -18.31
N GLY A 39 18.73 -31.32 -18.30
CA GLY A 39 19.53 -32.55 -18.34
C GLY A 39 20.31 -32.86 -17.05
N ASN A 40 20.09 -32.12 -15.97
CA ASN A 40 20.83 -32.25 -14.72
C ASN A 40 20.06 -33.10 -13.70
N THR A 41 20.42 -34.38 -13.58
CA THR A 41 19.74 -35.36 -12.71
C THR A 41 20.25 -35.39 -11.27
N ASN A 42 21.23 -34.54 -10.92
CA ASN A 42 21.82 -34.52 -9.60
C ASN A 42 21.03 -33.61 -8.64
N PRO A 43 20.44 -34.15 -7.55
CA PRO A 43 19.63 -33.38 -6.59
C PRO A 43 20.45 -32.45 -5.69
N ALA A 44 21.78 -32.41 -5.83
CA ALA A 44 22.72 -31.69 -4.98
C ALA A 44 23.35 -30.45 -5.65
N VAL A 45 22.94 -30.10 -6.87
CA VAL A 45 23.47 -28.92 -7.58
C VAL A 45 22.63 -27.70 -7.25
N ASP A 46 23.32 -26.61 -6.88
CA ASP A 46 22.75 -25.32 -6.52
C ASP A 46 21.73 -24.83 -7.56
N TYR A 47 20.60 -24.37 -7.03
CA TYR A 47 19.50 -23.75 -7.76
C TYR A 47 20.01 -22.67 -8.73
N GLN A 48 19.90 -22.91 -10.04
CA GLN A 48 20.46 -22.02 -11.07
C GLN A 48 19.46 -20.96 -11.59
N GLY A 49 18.28 -20.86 -10.98
CA GLY A 49 17.20 -19.98 -11.45
C GLY A 49 16.36 -20.63 -12.57
N ILE A 50 15.28 -19.96 -12.96
CA ILE A 50 14.44 -20.35 -14.09
C ILE A 50 14.61 -19.28 -15.17
N ASP A 51 14.89 -19.69 -16.41
CA ASP A 51 14.89 -18.76 -17.54
C ASP A 51 13.47 -18.39 -17.97
N ARG A 52 13.29 -17.15 -18.41
CA ARG A 52 11.98 -16.60 -18.77
C ARG A 52 11.26 -17.45 -19.83
N GLU A 53 11.99 -17.92 -20.83
CA GLU A 53 11.42 -18.69 -21.95
C GLU A 53 10.93 -20.07 -21.50
N GLU A 54 11.68 -20.71 -20.60
CA GLU A 54 11.32 -22.00 -20.01
C GLU A 54 10.10 -21.87 -19.10
N PHE A 55 10.04 -20.79 -18.30
CA PHE A 55 8.88 -20.49 -17.46
C PHE A 55 7.61 -20.27 -18.28
N VAL A 56 7.70 -19.50 -19.38
CA VAL A 56 6.56 -19.25 -20.27
C VAL A 56 6.10 -20.57 -20.92
N THR A 57 7.05 -21.38 -21.38
CA THR A 57 6.75 -22.70 -21.98
C THR A 57 6.06 -23.62 -20.97
N PHE A 58 6.48 -23.61 -19.70
CA PHE A 58 5.82 -24.35 -18.63
C PHE A 58 4.38 -23.86 -18.38
N CYS A 59 4.16 -22.54 -18.32
CA CYS A 59 2.83 -21.98 -18.10
C CYS A 59 1.84 -22.34 -19.22
N LEU A 60 2.30 -22.35 -20.47
CA LEU A 60 1.48 -22.69 -21.63
C LEU A 60 1.20 -24.20 -21.76
N ASN A 61 2.10 -25.05 -21.25
CA ASN A 61 1.95 -26.51 -21.32
C ASN A 61 1.22 -27.11 -20.11
N THR A 62 0.99 -26.33 -19.06
CA THR A 62 0.31 -26.80 -17.83
C THR A 62 -1.15 -26.39 -17.89
N PRO A 63 -2.09 -27.34 -18.08
CA PRO A 63 -3.50 -27.02 -18.32
C PRO A 63 -4.16 -26.31 -17.14
N GLU A 64 -3.72 -26.58 -15.90
CA GLU A 64 -4.21 -25.88 -14.72
C GLU A 64 -3.83 -24.40 -14.76
N VAL A 65 -2.56 -24.08 -15.06
CA VAL A 65 -2.08 -22.69 -15.17
C VAL A 65 -2.76 -21.97 -16.32
N MET A 66 -2.91 -22.64 -17.47
CA MET A 66 -3.60 -22.10 -18.64
C MET A 66 -5.07 -21.80 -18.33
N SER A 67 -5.77 -22.68 -17.63
CA SER A 67 -7.18 -22.45 -17.24
C SER A 67 -7.36 -21.23 -16.34
N TRP A 68 -6.38 -20.95 -15.46
CA TRP A 68 -6.40 -19.75 -14.63
C TRP A 68 -6.06 -18.49 -15.42
N ILE A 69 -5.16 -18.60 -16.40
CA ILE A 69 -4.85 -17.50 -17.31
C ILE A 69 -6.12 -17.16 -18.11
N ASP A 70 -6.73 -18.12 -18.78
CA ASP A 70 -7.95 -17.92 -19.56
C ASP A 70 -9.09 -17.34 -18.70
N TYR A 71 -9.26 -17.84 -17.47
CA TYR A 71 -10.32 -17.37 -16.57
C TYR A 71 -10.13 -15.92 -16.08
N PHE A 72 -8.89 -15.49 -15.84
CA PHE A 72 -8.61 -14.13 -15.33
C PHE A 72 -8.21 -13.13 -16.41
N ASP A 73 -7.85 -13.60 -17.61
CA ASP A 73 -7.48 -12.82 -18.79
C ASP A 73 -8.66 -12.66 -19.77
N ASP A 74 -9.86 -13.10 -19.38
CA ASP A 74 -11.12 -12.97 -20.13
C ASP A 74 -11.56 -11.49 -20.19
N LEU A 75 -10.82 -10.70 -20.95
CA LEU A 75 -11.04 -9.30 -21.28
C LEU A 75 -11.94 -9.11 -22.52
N GLU A 76 -12.66 -10.16 -22.97
CA GLU A 76 -13.59 -10.07 -24.11
C GLU A 76 -14.64 -8.94 -23.94
N GLU A 77 -15.01 -8.60 -22.69
CA GLU A 77 -15.94 -7.50 -22.40
C GLU A 77 -15.34 -6.10 -22.64
N TYR A 78 -14.01 -5.95 -22.68
CA TYR A 78 -13.34 -4.67 -22.91
C TYR A 78 -12.88 -4.46 -24.35
N GLU A 79 -12.71 -5.53 -25.16
CA GLU A 79 -12.24 -5.35 -26.54
C GLU A 79 -13.31 -4.78 -27.48
N GLN A 80 -14.60 -5.09 -27.30
CA GLN A 80 -15.63 -4.63 -28.23
C GLN A 80 -15.91 -3.12 -28.16
N ASP A 81 -15.77 -2.50 -26.98
CA ASP A 81 -16.00 -1.05 -26.80
C ASP A 81 -14.73 -0.19 -26.97
N LEU A 82 -13.52 -0.77 -26.86
CA LEU A 82 -12.25 -0.04 -27.02
C LEU A 82 -11.61 -0.17 -28.41
N THR A 83 -12.06 -1.10 -29.27
CA THR A 83 -11.44 -1.31 -30.60
C THR A 83 -12.03 -0.46 -31.72
N SER A 84 -13.13 0.26 -31.50
CA SER A 84 -13.52 1.36 -32.40
C SER A 84 -12.74 2.63 -32.05
N ILE A 85 -11.41 2.58 -32.26
CA ILE A 85 -10.60 3.80 -32.34
C ILE A 85 -11.11 4.54 -33.58
N ILE A 86 -12.10 5.42 -33.40
CA ILE A 86 -12.37 6.49 -34.36
C ILE A 86 -11.09 7.31 -34.32
N PRO A 87 -10.25 7.32 -35.38
CA PRO A 87 -9.07 8.17 -35.37
C PRO A 87 -9.58 9.59 -35.17
N ILE A 88 -9.22 10.20 -34.04
CA ILE A 88 -9.50 11.61 -33.80
C ILE A 88 -8.86 12.34 -34.97
N LYS A 89 -9.69 12.86 -35.89
CA LYS A 89 -9.20 13.77 -36.92
C LYS A 89 -8.68 14.99 -36.17
N TYR A 90 -7.38 15.03 -35.91
CA TYR A 90 -6.72 16.17 -35.32
C TYR A 90 -6.88 17.33 -36.30
N THR A 91 -7.89 18.16 -36.07
CA THR A 91 -7.91 19.49 -36.68
C THR A 91 -6.79 20.26 -36.00
N PRO A 92 -5.72 20.65 -36.72
CA PRO A 92 -4.68 21.46 -36.11
C PRO A 92 -5.35 22.69 -35.52
N LEU A 93 -5.12 22.91 -34.21
CA LEU A 93 -5.56 24.14 -33.57
C LEU A 93 -5.03 25.31 -34.38
N PRO A 94 -5.86 26.32 -34.67
CA PRO A 94 -5.39 27.48 -35.40
C PRO A 94 -4.25 28.13 -34.62
N GLU A 95 -3.30 28.71 -35.34
CA GLU A 95 -1.97 29.10 -34.82
C GLU A 95 -2.03 30.09 -33.64
N ASN A 96 -3.13 30.85 -33.54
CA ASN A 96 -3.43 31.76 -32.43
C ASN A 96 -3.85 31.08 -31.11
N LEU A 97 -4.15 29.78 -31.13
CA LEU A 97 -4.52 28.96 -29.96
C LEU A 97 -3.42 27.95 -29.60
N LEU A 98 -2.36 27.85 -30.39
CA LEU A 98 -1.18 27.07 -30.05
C LEU A 98 -0.42 27.78 -28.93
N ARG A 99 0.00 27.00 -27.92
CA ARG A 99 0.88 27.52 -26.87
C ARG A 99 2.19 27.95 -27.50
N SER A 100 2.65 29.16 -27.17
CA SER A 100 3.99 29.58 -27.57
C SER A 100 5.05 28.85 -26.75
N ASP A 101 6.28 28.82 -27.26
CA ASP A 101 7.44 28.31 -26.52
C ASP A 101 7.60 28.99 -25.15
N MET A 102 7.12 30.24 -25.03
CA MET A 102 7.12 30.95 -23.76
C MET A 102 6.09 30.37 -22.79
N ASP A 103 4.86 30.14 -23.25
CA ASP A 103 3.78 29.59 -22.45
C ASP A 103 4.10 28.18 -21.97
N GLU A 104 4.76 27.39 -22.82
CA GLU A 104 5.21 26.04 -22.48
C GLU A 104 6.33 26.07 -21.43
N ALA A 105 7.30 26.96 -21.56
CA ALA A 105 8.37 27.16 -20.57
C ALA A 105 7.86 27.63 -19.20
N ILE A 106 6.80 28.43 -19.20
CA ILE A 106 6.16 28.90 -17.97
C ILE A 106 5.39 27.76 -17.31
N MET A 107 4.65 26.95 -18.06
CA MET A 107 3.77 25.91 -17.49
C MET A 107 4.49 24.59 -17.18
N ASN A 108 5.48 24.22 -17.99
CA ASN A 108 6.16 22.93 -17.91
C ASN A 108 7.69 23.10 -17.74
N PRO A 109 8.20 23.01 -16.50
CA PRO A 109 9.62 23.22 -16.21
C PRO A 109 10.57 22.19 -16.85
N SER A 110 10.09 20.98 -17.17
CA SER A 110 10.93 19.91 -17.72
C SER A 110 11.15 20.03 -19.23
N VAL A 111 10.16 20.54 -19.97
CA VAL A 111 10.24 20.67 -21.44
C VAL A 111 10.80 22.04 -21.86
N GLY A 112 10.41 23.13 -21.19
CA GLY A 112 10.84 24.49 -21.56
C GLY A 112 11.93 25.10 -20.68
N GLY A 113 12.71 24.29 -19.96
CA GLY A 113 13.72 24.76 -19.00
C GLY A 113 14.78 25.70 -19.59
N PHE A 114 15.31 25.42 -20.78
CA PHE A 114 16.29 26.30 -21.44
C PHE A 114 15.68 27.66 -21.81
N LYS A 115 14.44 27.66 -22.31
CA LYS A 115 13.74 28.89 -22.66
C LYS A 115 13.43 29.73 -21.41
N LYS A 116 13.08 29.07 -20.31
CA LYS A 116 12.91 29.71 -19.00
C LYS A 116 14.21 30.37 -18.51
N LEU A 117 15.35 29.69 -18.64
CA LEU A 117 16.66 30.26 -18.29
C LEU A 117 17.00 31.49 -19.15
N GLU A 118 16.70 31.47 -20.45
CA GLU A 118 16.87 32.65 -21.32
C GLU A 118 15.99 33.83 -20.88
N MET A 119 14.75 33.58 -20.46
CA MET A 119 13.86 34.60 -19.92
C MET A 119 14.38 35.18 -18.61
N GLU A 120 14.85 34.33 -17.68
CA GLU A 120 15.46 34.73 -16.42
C GLU A 120 16.70 35.60 -16.67
N ARG A 121 17.56 35.20 -17.61
CA ARG A 121 18.73 35.98 -18.02
C ARG A 121 18.37 37.36 -18.57
N ASN A 122 17.28 37.45 -19.32
CA ASN A 122 16.80 38.69 -19.93
C ASN A 122 15.85 39.48 -19.00
N ASN A 123 15.70 39.06 -17.73
CA ASN A 123 14.79 39.63 -16.73
C ASN A 123 13.32 39.73 -17.19
N ASN A 124 12.89 38.80 -18.04
CA ASN A 124 11.58 38.78 -18.68
C ASN A 124 10.68 37.67 -18.11
N VAL A 125 10.87 37.34 -16.83
CA VAL A 125 10.18 36.24 -16.15
C VAL A 125 8.71 36.63 -15.92
N VAL A 126 7.84 36.12 -16.78
CA VAL A 126 6.39 36.24 -16.60
C VAL A 126 5.99 35.33 -15.44
N ARG A 127 5.60 35.92 -14.31
CA ARG A 127 5.02 35.18 -13.18
C ARG A 127 3.79 34.45 -13.65
N ARG A 128 3.62 33.21 -13.19
CA ARG A 128 2.40 32.44 -13.51
C ARG A 128 1.20 33.23 -12.99
N ASN A 129 0.08 33.23 -13.71
CA ASN A 129 -1.11 33.99 -13.29
C ASN A 129 -1.56 33.65 -11.85
N TRP A 130 -1.34 32.42 -11.40
CA TRP A 130 -1.61 32.02 -10.01
C TRP A 130 -0.58 32.52 -8.99
N GLU A 131 0.68 32.75 -9.37
CA GLU A 131 1.69 33.32 -8.46
C GLU A 131 1.36 34.77 -8.10
N ASN A 132 0.63 35.47 -8.98
CA ASN A 132 0.13 36.81 -8.71
C ASN A 132 -0.99 36.84 -7.66
N VAL A 133 -1.66 35.71 -7.40
CA VAL A 133 -2.70 35.62 -6.35
C VAL A 133 -2.16 35.19 -4.99
N THR A 134 -0.97 34.56 -4.94
CA THR A 134 -0.31 34.19 -3.68
C THR A 134 -0.19 35.33 -2.66
N PRO A 135 0.24 36.57 -3.02
CA PRO A 135 0.30 37.69 -2.08
C PRO A 135 -1.08 38.19 -1.63
N LEU A 136 -2.16 37.83 -2.32
CA LEU A 136 -3.54 38.13 -1.91
C LEU A 136 -4.12 37.08 -0.95
N LEU A 137 -3.56 35.86 -0.96
CA LEU A 137 -4.02 34.72 -0.16
C LEU A 137 -3.33 34.63 1.21
N ALA A 138 -2.06 35.04 1.29
CA ALA A 138 -1.34 35.04 2.54
C ALA A 138 -1.75 36.27 3.39
N PRO A 139 -2.25 36.10 4.63
CA PRO A 139 -2.52 37.24 5.48
C PRO A 139 -1.23 38.03 5.70
N VAL A 140 -1.28 39.33 5.37
CA VAL A 140 -0.12 40.27 5.38
C VAL A 140 0.56 40.34 6.76
N ARG A 141 -0.15 39.94 7.82
CA ARG A 141 0.42 39.72 9.15
C ARG A 141 0.09 38.32 9.62
N LYS A 142 1.12 37.59 10.06
CA LYS A 142 0.91 36.43 10.92
C LYS A 142 0.12 36.90 12.16
N PRO A 143 -0.96 36.23 12.56
CA PRO A 143 -1.59 36.49 13.84
C PRO A 143 -0.54 36.33 14.94
N ASP A 144 -0.58 37.19 15.96
CA ASP A 144 0.26 37.01 17.13
C ASP A 144 -0.05 35.65 17.76
N PRO A 145 0.96 34.88 18.23
CA PRO A 145 0.72 33.57 18.79
C PRO A 145 -0.18 33.70 20.01
N VAL A 146 -1.40 33.17 19.91
CA VAL A 146 -2.36 33.13 21.00
C VAL A 146 -1.74 32.31 22.14
N THR A 147 -1.40 32.98 23.25
CA THR A 147 -0.70 32.37 24.39
C THR A 147 -1.67 31.78 25.43
N THR A 148 -2.98 31.93 25.21
CA THR A 148 -4.00 31.38 26.09
C THR A 148 -4.19 29.89 25.80
N LEU A 149 -4.21 29.06 26.84
CA LEU A 149 -4.56 27.65 26.70
C LEU A 149 -5.97 27.53 26.12
N PRO A 150 -6.21 26.58 25.20
CA PRO A 150 -7.54 26.34 24.67
C PRO A 150 -8.49 25.86 25.78
N ASP A 151 -9.73 26.38 25.77
CA ASP A 151 -10.76 26.01 26.77
C ASP A 151 -11.20 24.54 26.67
N LYS A 152 -10.99 23.93 25.49
CA LYS A 152 -11.39 22.55 25.22
C LYS A 152 -10.28 21.58 25.56
N ARG A 153 -10.64 20.51 26.28
CA ARG A 153 -9.77 19.36 26.54
C ARG A 153 -10.07 18.26 25.54
N ILE A 154 -9.03 17.66 24.99
CA ILE A 154 -9.14 16.48 24.16
C ILE A 154 -9.01 15.23 25.03
N THR A 155 -9.79 14.20 24.72
CA THR A 155 -9.73 12.90 25.38
C THR A 155 -9.68 11.82 24.32
N LEU A 156 -8.96 10.75 24.60
CA LEU A 156 -8.88 9.60 23.70
C LEU A 156 -10.26 8.92 23.62
N GLU A 157 -10.81 8.86 22.41
CA GLU A 157 -12.13 8.24 22.15
C GLU A 157 -12.00 6.79 21.69
N TRP A 158 -11.08 6.52 20.76
CA TRP A 158 -10.86 5.19 20.21
C TRP A 158 -9.43 5.01 19.71
N VAL A 159 -8.90 3.80 19.84
CA VAL A 159 -7.62 3.40 19.25
C VAL A 159 -7.86 2.32 18.21
N TYR A 160 -7.43 2.60 16.98
CA TYR A 160 -7.50 1.68 15.86
C TYR A 160 -6.14 1.03 15.60
N GLY A 161 -6.20 -0.26 15.31
CA GLY A 161 -5.01 -1.05 14.98
C GLY A 161 -4.27 -1.58 16.20
N ILE A 162 -3.30 -2.44 15.91
CA ILE A 162 -2.44 -3.10 16.88
C ILE A 162 -1.01 -3.08 16.35
N ASN A 163 -0.04 -2.92 17.24
CA ASN A 163 1.36 -3.12 16.87
C ASN A 163 1.71 -4.62 16.88
N ALA A 164 1.43 -5.31 15.77
CA ALA A 164 1.72 -6.73 15.59
C ALA A 164 3.07 -7.01 14.91
N HIS A 165 3.74 -5.99 14.35
CA HIS A 165 4.91 -6.20 13.48
C HIS A 165 6.16 -6.66 14.23
N CYS A 166 6.38 -6.16 15.45
CA CYS A 166 7.61 -6.41 16.21
C CYS A 166 7.37 -7.18 17.51
N SER A 167 6.13 -7.53 17.83
CA SER A 167 5.76 -8.11 19.13
C SER A 167 5.16 -9.50 18.96
N ARG A 168 5.75 -10.50 19.63
CA ARG A 168 5.20 -11.86 19.72
C ARG A 168 4.40 -11.99 21.01
N GLN A 169 3.28 -12.71 20.95
CA GLN A 169 2.38 -12.85 22.11
C GLN A 169 1.97 -11.48 22.69
N SER A 170 1.54 -10.55 21.83
CA SER A 170 1.13 -9.18 22.19
C SER A 170 -0.36 -9.01 22.51
N VAL A 171 -1.15 -10.07 22.31
CA VAL A 171 -2.60 -10.06 22.51
C VAL A 171 -2.98 -11.12 23.52
N TYR A 172 -3.78 -10.74 24.51
CA TYR A 172 -4.27 -11.62 25.56
C TYR A 172 -5.76 -11.46 25.77
N TYR A 173 -6.40 -12.54 26.23
CA TYR A 173 -7.76 -12.48 26.73
C TYR A 173 -7.75 -12.35 28.25
N THR A 174 -8.59 -11.45 28.75
CA THR A 174 -8.86 -11.29 30.18
C THR A 174 -9.84 -12.37 30.64
N ALA A 175 -9.86 -12.73 31.93
CA ALA A 175 -10.84 -13.68 32.49
C ALA A 175 -12.31 -13.28 32.21
N LYS A 176 -12.57 -11.98 31.99
CA LYS A 176 -13.88 -11.42 31.61
C LYS A 176 -14.18 -11.45 30.11
N GLY A 177 -13.31 -12.06 29.28
CA GLY A 177 -13.48 -12.11 27.82
C GLY A 177 -13.13 -10.82 27.08
N ALA A 178 -12.50 -9.84 27.74
CA ALA A 178 -11.99 -8.63 27.09
C ALA A 178 -10.63 -8.90 26.43
N VAL A 179 -10.38 -8.27 25.28
CA VAL A 179 -9.12 -8.37 24.54
C VAL A 179 -8.16 -7.30 25.02
N LEU A 180 -6.95 -7.68 25.42
CA LEU A 180 -5.88 -6.78 25.84
C LEU A 180 -4.76 -6.78 24.81
N TYR A 181 -4.38 -5.60 24.34
CA TYR A 181 -3.28 -5.43 23.38
C TYR A 181 -2.59 -4.07 23.52
N GLY A 182 -1.37 -3.97 22.97
CA GLY A 182 -0.62 -2.71 22.87
C GLY A 182 -0.83 -2.00 21.53
N ALA A 183 -1.03 -0.69 21.57
CA ALA A 183 -1.12 0.18 20.40
C ALA A 183 -0.25 1.42 20.62
N GLY A 184 0.96 1.42 20.03
CA GLY A 184 1.95 2.46 20.30
C GLY A 184 2.39 2.42 21.77
N ALA A 185 2.25 3.55 22.46
CA ALA A 185 2.50 3.71 23.90
C ALA A 185 1.26 3.47 24.78
N VAL A 186 0.14 2.98 24.21
CA VAL A 186 -1.12 2.80 24.95
C VAL A 186 -1.46 1.32 25.08
N CYS A 187 -1.77 0.85 26.29
CA CYS A 187 -2.41 -0.46 26.46
C CYS A 187 -3.93 -0.29 26.33
N VAL A 188 -4.55 -1.13 25.50
CA VAL A 188 -5.98 -1.10 25.20
C VAL A 188 -6.64 -2.36 25.72
N ILE A 189 -7.70 -2.20 26.51
CA ILE A 189 -8.61 -3.28 26.92
C ILE A 189 -9.92 -3.08 26.15
N GLN A 190 -10.17 -3.93 25.16
CA GLN A 190 -11.36 -3.88 24.33
C GLN A 190 -12.41 -4.91 24.80
N LYS A 191 -13.55 -4.40 25.26
CA LYS A 191 -14.75 -5.19 25.54
C LYS A 191 -15.58 -5.29 24.26
N VAL A 192 -15.31 -6.30 23.46
CA VAL A 192 -15.92 -6.48 22.12
C VAL A 192 -17.45 -6.50 22.18
N LEU A 193 -18.04 -7.17 23.18
CA LEU A 193 -19.50 -7.27 23.34
C LEU A 193 -20.17 -5.93 23.68
N GLN A 194 -19.48 -5.06 24.41
CA GLN A 194 -20.02 -3.77 24.86
C GLN A 194 -19.61 -2.62 23.94
N HIS A 195 -18.82 -2.92 22.90
CA HIS A 195 -18.17 -1.92 22.04
C HIS A 195 -17.50 -0.79 22.83
N GLN A 196 -16.80 -1.17 23.90
CA GLN A 196 -16.15 -0.23 24.81
C GLN A 196 -14.65 -0.52 24.87
N GLN A 197 -13.84 0.54 24.95
CA GLN A 197 -12.41 0.48 25.19
C GLN A 197 -12.04 1.18 26.48
N GLU A 198 -11.11 0.58 27.22
CA GLU A 198 -10.42 1.19 28.35
C GLU A 198 -8.93 1.31 28.01
N TYR A 199 -8.30 2.39 28.47
CA TYR A 199 -6.94 2.75 28.08
C TYR A 199 -6.03 2.91 29.28
N TYR A 200 -4.77 2.52 29.11
CA TYR A 200 -3.69 2.83 30.04
C TYR A 200 -2.60 3.59 29.30
N VAL A 201 -2.41 4.86 29.66
CA VAL A 201 -1.55 5.85 28.98
C VAL A 201 -0.45 6.33 29.94
N GLN A 202 0.28 5.39 30.54
CA GLN A 202 1.40 5.73 31.43
C GLN A 202 2.76 5.56 30.77
N HIS A 203 2.83 4.78 29.70
CA HIS A 203 4.05 4.60 28.90
C HIS A 203 4.32 5.86 28.08
N SER A 204 5.59 6.21 27.98
CA SER A 204 6.11 7.34 27.23
C SER A 204 6.54 6.95 25.82
N ASP A 205 6.84 5.67 25.58
CA ASP A 205 7.30 5.15 24.30
C ASP A 205 6.62 3.81 23.95
N LEU A 206 7.00 3.22 22.82
CA LEU A 206 6.41 2.04 22.23
C LEU A 206 6.42 0.84 23.19
N ILE A 207 5.23 0.27 23.41
CA ILE A 207 5.08 -0.99 24.15
C ILE A 207 5.67 -2.13 23.32
N THR A 208 6.66 -2.81 23.88
CA THR A 208 7.36 -3.92 23.23
C THR A 208 6.85 -5.28 23.69
N CYS A 209 6.54 -5.40 24.99
CA CYS A 209 6.09 -6.64 25.61
C CYS A 209 4.88 -6.44 26.52
N LEU A 210 4.03 -7.47 26.57
CA LEU A 210 2.85 -7.50 27.42
C LEU A 210 2.69 -8.93 27.98
N LYS A 211 2.31 -9.04 29.24
CA LYS A 211 2.02 -10.31 29.88
C LYS A 211 0.79 -10.21 30.78
N VAL A 212 -0.06 -11.22 30.73
CA VAL A 212 -1.23 -11.34 31.58
C VAL A 212 -1.06 -12.50 32.54
N TYR A 213 -1.44 -12.27 33.79
CA TYR A 213 -1.54 -13.27 34.85
C TYR A 213 -2.96 -13.26 35.42
N THR A 214 -3.58 -14.43 35.49
CA THR A 214 -4.88 -14.63 36.12
C THR A 214 -4.69 -15.35 37.45
N THR A 215 -5.17 -14.75 38.53
CA THR A 215 -5.16 -15.37 39.86
C THR A 215 -6.33 -16.34 40.01
N ASP A 216 -6.20 -17.33 40.90
CA ASP A 216 -7.26 -18.32 41.20
C ASP A 216 -8.59 -17.68 41.66
N SER A 217 -8.54 -16.44 42.16
CA SER A 217 -9.70 -15.62 42.52
C SER A 217 -10.41 -14.96 41.32
N GLY A 218 -9.95 -15.20 40.09
CA GLY A 218 -10.51 -14.62 38.85
C GLY A 218 -10.05 -13.19 38.54
N GLN A 219 -9.14 -12.62 39.34
CA GLN A 219 -8.53 -11.33 39.03
C GLN A 219 -7.50 -11.47 37.91
N THR A 220 -7.55 -10.56 36.93
CA THR A 220 -6.57 -10.51 35.84
C THR A 220 -5.67 -9.31 36.05
N ILE A 221 -4.36 -9.56 36.14
CA ILE A 221 -3.32 -8.54 36.26
C ILE A 221 -2.51 -8.57 34.96
N ALA A 222 -2.22 -7.39 34.42
CA ALA A 222 -1.39 -7.25 33.22
C ALA A 222 -0.14 -6.43 33.54
N ALA A 223 0.99 -6.84 32.99
CA ALA A 223 2.25 -6.11 33.01
C ALA A 223 2.66 -5.76 31.58
N SER A 224 3.14 -4.54 31.36
CA SER A 224 3.61 -4.06 30.06
C SER A 224 4.96 -3.38 30.19
N GLY A 225 5.83 -3.56 29.19
CA GLY A 225 7.14 -2.93 29.09
C GLY A 225 7.27 -2.10 27.82
N GLU A 226 7.93 -0.94 27.94
CA GLU A 226 8.23 -0.02 26.83
C GLU A 226 9.70 -0.11 26.41
N CYS A 227 9.99 0.30 25.17
CA CYS A 227 11.35 0.62 24.75
C CYS A 227 11.75 1.96 25.36
N GLY A 228 12.98 2.12 25.84
CA GLY A 228 13.48 3.40 26.39
C GLY A 228 14.76 3.83 25.69
#